data_AF-A0A3B9SRW3-F1
#
_entry.id   AF-A0A3B9SRW3-F1
#
_cell.length_a   1.000
_cell.length_b   1.000
_cell.length_c   1.000
_cell.angle_alpha   90.00
_cell.angle_beta   90.00
_cell.angle_gamma   90.00
#
_symmetry.space_group_name_H-M   'P 1'
#
loop_
_entity.id
_entity.type
_entity.pdbx_description
1 polymer ?
#
loop_
_entity_poly.entity_id
_entity_poly.type
_entity_poly.pdbx_seq_one_letter_code
_entity_poly.pdbx_strand_id
1 'polypeptide(L)'
;MSDLFLTPVFLVILMSLIFDFTNGFHDTANVVAASIATKALKPRWAILLTVTMNFLGALVFNKVAQTIANGIVDPQLLQNNTRLIIPALFTAIAWNLITWFFGLPSSSAHALIGALIGAIIAVLGTAGINFKDISVILKSLFFSPIFAFLTGFFFMIFCQAILFYLRPKKINKYFFWFQRISVIGQAFAHGANDAQKTMGLIVLALVAEGYQHSLQTPWEVRIAVAVVLALGTATGGWRIINTVSEKITRIEPASGFIADFSSAVVISGEIG
;
A
#
# COMPACT_ATOMS: atom_id res chain seq x y z
N MET A 1 -19.39 -16.04 23.35
CA MET A 1 -19.51 -14.87 22.45
C MET A 1 -19.20 -13.55 23.15
N SER A 2 -19.49 -13.40 24.45
CA SER A 2 -19.13 -12.22 25.25
C SER A 2 -17.61 -12.00 25.42
N ASP A 3 -16.82 -13.07 25.51
CA ASP A 3 -15.37 -12.96 25.72
C ASP A 3 -14.58 -12.63 24.45
N LEU A 4 -15.16 -12.85 23.26
CA LEU A 4 -14.49 -12.59 21.98
C LEU A 4 -14.17 -11.09 21.80
N PHE A 5 -15.07 -10.22 22.25
CA PHE A 5 -14.90 -8.76 22.22
C PHE A 5 -13.83 -8.23 23.20
N LEU A 6 -13.41 -9.05 24.17
CA LEU A 6 -12.39 -8.71 25.16
C LEU A 6 -11.01 -9.31 24.83
N THR A 7 -10.89 -10.05 23.72
CA THR A 7 -9.61 -10.65 23.31
C THR A 7 -8.71 -9.62 22.61
N PRO A 8 -7.38 -9.62 22.87
CA PRO A 8 -6.41 -8.80 22.14
C PRO A 8 -6.51 -8.96 20.62
N VAL A 9 -6.86 -10.15 20.14
CA VAL A 9 -7.04 -10.47 18.72
C VAL A 9 -8.14 -9.62 18.09
N PHE A 10 -9.31 -9.53 18.74
CA PHE A 10 -10.41 -8.75 18.19
C PHE A 10 -10.02 -7.28 18.02
N LEU A 11 -9.32 -6.71 19.01
CA LEU A 11 -8.85 -5.34 18.93
C LEU A 11 -7.79 -5.15 17.83
N VAL A 12 -6.88 -6.11 17.65
CA VAL A 12 -5.92 -6.09 16.54
C VAL A 12 -6.66 -6.15 15.19
N ILE A 13 -7.63 -7.04 15.01
CA ILE A 13 -8.42 -7.13 13.77
C ILE A 13 -9.11 -5.80 13.49
N LEU A 14 -9.82 -5.25 14.47
CA LEU A 14 -10.52 -3.98 14.33
C LEU A 14 -9.56 -2.85 13.95
N MET A 15 -8.42 -2.73 14.66
CA MET A 15 -7.43 -1.70 14.38
C MET A 15 -6.71 -1.92 13.04
N SER A 16 -6.46 -3.16 12.63
CA SER A 16 -5.91 -3.48 11.32
C SER A 16 -6.85 -3.04 10.21
N LEU A 17 -8.17 -3.28 10.35
CA LEU A 17 -9.16 -2.79 9.39
C LEU A 17 -9.24 -1.26 9.39
N ILE A 18 -9.18 -0.60 10.55
CA ILE A 18 -9.12 0.88 10.60
C ILE A 18 -7.85 1.39 9.90
N PHE A 19 -6.70 0.78 10.16
CA PHE A 19 -5.45 1.10 9.47
C PHE A 19 -5.61 0.95 7.96
N ASP A 20 -6.15 -0.15 7.49
CA ASP A 20 -6.37 -0.45 6.07
C ASP A 20 -7.31 0.57 5.40
N PHE A 21 -8.38 0.97 6.10
CA PHE A 21 -9.26 2.05 5.67
C PHE A 21 -8.51 3.36 5.54
N THR A 22 -7.71 3.72 6.56
CA THR A 22 -6.94 4.96 6.54
C THR A 22 -5.88 4.96 5.45
N ASN A 23 -5.26 3.81 5.23
CA ASN A 23 -4.29 3.61 4.18
C ASN A 23 -4.94 3.76 2.81
N GLY A 24 -6.11 3.13 2.59
CA GLY A 24 -6.85 3.20 1.34
C GLY A 24 -7.14 4.63 0.89
N PHE A 25 -7.59 5.51 1.78
CA PHE A 25 -7.86 6.91 1.40
C PHE A 25 -6.58 7.73 1.25
N HIS A 26 -5.54 7.45 2.04
CA HIS A 26 -4.27 8.17 2.03
C HIS A 26 -3.52 7.92 0.73
N ASP A 27 -3.36 6.64 0.39
CA ASP A 27 -2.62 6.18 -0.77
C ASP A 27 -3.41 6.27 -2.08
N THR A 28 -4.71 6.57 -2.04
CA THR A 28 -5.47 6.90 -3.26
C THR A 28 -4.75 7.97 -4.07
N ALA A 29 -4.14 8.95 -3.39
CA ALA A 29 -3.38 10.01 -4.04
C ALA A 29 -2.21 9.49 -4.88
N ASN A 30 -1.51 8.44 -4.42
CA ASN A 30 -0.38 7.86 -5.13
C ASN A 30 -0.79 7.27 -6.49
N VAL A 31 -2.03 6.78 -6.59
CA VAL A 31 -2.56 6.16 -7.81
C VAL A 31 -3.26 7.17 -8.72
N VAL A 32 -4.09 8.06 -8.18
CA VAL A 32 -4.95 8.92 -9.02
C VAL A 32 -4.35 10.27 -9.35
N ALA A 33 -3.43 10.80 -8.53
CA ALA A 33 -3.00 12.20 -8.65
C ALA A 33 -2.35 12.50 -10.01
N ALA A 34 -1.51 11.61 -10.55
CA ALA A 34 -0.90 11.80 -11.85
C ALA A 34 -1.94 11.87 -12.98
N SER A 35 -2.90 10.95 -13.01
CA SER A 35 -3.94 10.89 -14.04
C SER A 35 -4.94 12.05 -13.99
N ILE A 36 -5.16 12.60 -12.78
CA ILE A 36 -5.97 13.80 -12.55
C ILE A 36 -5.18 15.05 -12.96
N ALA A 37 -3.91 15.16 -12.57
CA ALA A 37 -3.04 16.28 -12.89
C ALA A 37 -2.86 16.48 -14.40
N THR A 38 -2.64 15.39 -15.13
CA THR A 38 -2.53 15.42 -16.60
C THR A 38 -3.86 15.64 -17.30
N LYS A 39 -4.99 15.47 -16.59
CA LYS A 39 -6.37 15.44 -17.12
C LYS A 39 -6.63 14.24 -18.04
N ALA A 40 -5.87 13.16 -17.91
CA ALA A 40 -6.13 11.90 -18.59
C ALA A 40 -7.47 11.28 -18.16
N LEU A 41 -7.80 11.44 -16.87
CA LEU A 41 -9.06 11.00 -16.25
C LEU A 41 -9.69 12.14 -15.45
N LYS A 42 -11.03 12.16 -15.41
CA LYS A 42 -11.75 13.04 -14.47
C LYS A 42 -11.68 12.42 -13.06
N PRO A 43 -11.60 13.22 -11.98
CA PRO A 43 -11.46 12.71 -10.61
C PRO A 43 -12.43 11.59 -10.23
N ARG A 44 -13.72 11.73 -10.56
CA ARG A 44 -14.75 10.71 -10.27
C ARG A 44 -14.43 9.35 -10.90
N TRP A 45 -13.97 9.35 -12.14
CA TRP A 45 -13.64 8.12 -12.87
C TRP A 45 -12.31 7.53 -12.43
N ALA A 46 -11.33 8.37 -12.10
CA ALA A 46 -10.06 7.92 -11.54
C ALA A 46 -10.29 7.18 -10.20
N ILE A 47 -11.06 7.77 -9.28
CA ILE A 47 -11.37 7.15 -7.99
C ILE A 47 -12.17 5.85 -8.18
N LEU A 48 -13.24 5.85 -8.99
CA LEU A 48 -14.04 4.64 -9.20
C LEU A 48 -13.19 3.49 -9.78
N LEU A 49 -12.33 3.80 -10.74
CA LEU A 49 -11.40 2.82 -11.32
C LEU A 49 -10.46 2.26 -10.26
N THR A 50 -9.83 3.14 -9.47
CA THR A 50 -8.90 2.74 -8.41
C THR A 50 -9.58 1.93 -7.32
N VAL A 51 -10.78 2.29 -6.88
CA VAL A 51 -11.58 1.49 -5.93
C VAL A 51 -11.79 0.07 -6.45
N THR A 52 -12.20 -0.05 -7.72
CA THR A 52 -12.50 -1.35 -8.32
C THR A 52 -11.24 -2.19 -8.47
N MET A 53 -10.14 -1.60 -8.95
CA MET A 53 -8.89 -2.30 -9.16
C MET A 53 -8.16 -2.62 -7.85
N ASN A 54 -8.23 -1.75 -6.84
CA ASN A 54 -7.70 -2.03 -5.50
C ASN A 54 -8.40 -3.24 -4.88
N PHE A 55 -9.74 -3.28 -4.98
CA PHE A 55 -10.54 -4.41 -4.51
C PHE A 55 -10.13 -5.72 -5.22
N LEU A 56 -10.02 -5.70 -6.55
CA LEU A 56 -9.61 -6.88 -7.31
C LEU A 56 -8.18 -7.31 -7.00
N GLY A 57 -7.23 -6.36 -6.91
CA GLY A 57 -5.85 -6.63 -6.54
C GLY A 57 -5.73 -7.30 -5.17
N ALA A 58 -6.47 -6.80 -4.19
CA ALA A 58 -6.53 -7.35 -2.84
C ALA A 58 -7.04 -8.80 -2.78
N LEU A 59 -7.85 -9.24 -3.75
CA LEU A 59 -8.40 -10.60 -3.78
C LEU A 59 -7.50 -11.64 -4.46
N VAL A 60 -6.59 -11.21 -5.34
CA VAL A 60 -5.85 -12.12 -6.24
C VAL A 60 -4.62 -12.74 -5.59
N PHE A 61 -3.87 -12.02 -4.73
CA PHE A 61 -2.56 -12.46 -4.26
C PHE A 61 -2.51 -12.78 -2.77
N ASN A 62 -1.93 -13.94 -2.42
CA ASN A 62 -1.86 -14.44 -1.02
C ASN A 62 -0.44 -14.72 -0.51
N LYS A 63 0.60 -14.54 -1.33
CA LYS A 63 1.97 -14.96 -0.97
C LYS A 63 2.63 -14.02 0.04
N VAL A 64 2.49 -12.71 -0.10
CA VAL A 64 3.23 -11.72 0.71
C VAL A 64 2.69 -11.58 2.13
N ALA A 65 1.42 -11.92 2.38
CA ALA A 65 0.88 -11.92 3.74
C ALA A 65 1.72 -12.82 4.68
N GLN A 66 2.30 -13.90 4.15
CA GLN A 66 3.21 -14.78 4.88
C GLN A 66 4.54 -14.10 5.21
N THR A 67 5.04 -13.26 4.31
CA THR A 67 6.27 -12.47 4.51
C THR A 67 6.09 -11.41 5.59
N ILE A 68 4.92 -10.78 5.69
CA ILE A 68 4.64 -9.79 6.76
C ILE A 68 4.35 -10.48 8.09
N ALA A 69 3.61 -11.59 8.07
CA ALA A 69 3.35 -12.38 9.26
C ALA A 69 4.65 -12.94 9.88
N ASN A 70 5.60 -13.41 9.07
CA ASN A 70 6.86 -13.96 9.58
C ASN A 70 7.99 -12.93 9.69
N GLY A 71 7.93 -11.84 8.92
CA GLY A 71 9.12 -11.04 8.64
C GLY A 71 9.40 -9.91 9.63
N ILE A 72 8.51 -9.69 10.60
CA ILE A 72 8.64 -8.59 11.56
C ILE A 72 8.94 -9.13 12.97
N VAL A 73 8.25 -10.19 13.40
CA VAL A 73 8.48 -10.88 14.68
C VAL A 73 8.21 -12.36 14.51
N ASP A 74 8.97 -13.20 15.19
CA ASP A 74 8.64 -14.62 15.32
C ASP A 74 7.27 -14.77 16.03
N PRO A 75 6.27 -15.43 15.41
CA PRO A 75 4.98 -15.69 16.04
C PRO A 75 5.08 -16.35 17.41
N GLN A 76 6.15 -17.11 17.67
CA GLN A 76 6.40 -17.75 18.97
C GLN A 76 6.74 -16.73 20.06
N LEU A 77 7.48 -15.67 19.74
CA LEU A 77 7.80 -14.58 20.67
C LEU A 77 6.58 -13.69 20.95
N LEU A 78 5.59 -13.74 20.07
CA LEU A 78 4.30 -13.06 20.22
C LEU A 78 3.27 -13.84 21.03
N GLN A 79 3.51 -15.12 21.35
CA GLN A 79 2.61 -15.89 22.19
C GLN A 79 2.42 -15.15 23.54
N ASN A 80 1.17 -14.79 23.85
CA ASN A 80 0.74 -13.95 24.98
C ASN A 80 1.12 -12.45 24.93
N ASN A 81 1.80 -11.98 23.88
CA ASN A 81 2.23 -10.58 23.71
C ASN A 81 1.56 -9.87 22.51
N THR A 82 0.52 -10.45 21.91
CA THR A 82 -0.24 -9.88 20.77
C THR A 82 -0.71 -8.44 20.99
N ARG A 83 -0.86 -8.05 22.27
CA ARG A 83 -1.17 -6.68 22.70
C ARG A 83 -0.16 -5.64 22.19
N LEU A 84 1.07 -6.02 21.84
CA LEU A 84 2.08 -5.10 21.31
C LEU A 84 1.75 -4.56 19.91
N ILE A 85 0.93 -5.29 19.14
CA ILE A 85 0.50 -4.86 17.80
C ILE A 85 -0.45 -3.65 17.90
N ILE A 86 -1.19 -3.54 19.01
CA ILE A 86 -2.23 -2.53 19.26
C ILE A 86 -1.64 -1.11 19.31
N PRO A 87 -0.63 -0.79 20.16
CA PRO A 87 0.01 0.54 20.14
C PRO A 87 0.76 0.83 18.83
N ALA A 88 1.27 -0.20 18.15
CA ALA A 88 1.89 -0.03 16.83
C ALA A 88 0.86 0.42 15.78
N LEU A 89 -0.28 -0.26 15.70
CA LEU A 89 -1.41 0.11 14.84
C LEU A 89 -1.95 1.48 15.20
N PHE A 90 -2.13 1.79 16.49
CA PHE A 90 -2.56 3.11 16.93
C PHE A 90 -1.64 4.21 16.42
N THR A 91 -0.32 4.02 16.56
CA THR A 91 0.70 4.98 16.12
C THR A 91 0.66 5.15 14.60
N ALA A 92 0.57 4.05 13.84
CA ALA A 92 0.49 4.09 12.38
C ALA A 92 -0.77 4.81 11.89
N ILE A 93 -1.94 4.50 12.48
CA ILE A 93 -3.22 5.16 12.18
C ILE A 93 -3.15 6.65 12.50
N ALA A 94 -2.67 6.99 13.70
CA ALA A 94 -2.52 8.38 14.11
C ALA A 94 -1.61 9.15 13.15
N TRP A 95 -0.49 8.57 12.73
CA TRP A 95 0.41 9.17 11.76
C TRP A 95 -0.24 9.38 10.38
N ASN A 96 -1.00 8.40 9.90
CA ASN A 96 -1.75 8.52 8.64
C ASN A 96 -2.77 9.67 8.71
N LEU A 97 -3.51 9.78 9.83
CA LEU A 97 -4.49 10.86 10.02
C LEU A 97 -3.82 12.24 10.15
N ILE A 98 -2.70 12.33 10.87
CA ILE A 98 -1.94 13.58 11.02
C ILE A 98 -1.42 14.05 9.65
N THR A 99 -0.74 13.18 8.92
CA THR A 99 -0.16 13.53 7.61
C THR A 99 -1.26 13.87 6.60
N TRP A 100 -2.38 13.15 6.61
CA TRP A 100 -3.55 13.50 5.82
C TRP A 100 -4.15 14.86 6.20
N PHE A 101 -4.25 15.16 7.49
CA PHE A 101 -4.79 16.43 7.96
C PHE A 101 -3.97 17.60 7.39
N PHE A 102 -2.64 17.46 7.36
CA PHE A 102 -1.73 18.44 6.76
C PHE A 102 -1.57 18.29 5.23
N GLY A 103 -2.22 17.31 4.61
CA GLY A 103 -2.14 17.06 3.16
C GLY A 103 -0.74 16.64 2.70
N LEU A 104 0.04 16.01 3.58
CA LEU A 104 1.40 15.56 3.32
C LEU A 104 1.37 14.12 2.76
N PRO A 105 1.93 13.88 1.57
CA PRO A 105 2.15 12.51 1.11
C PRO A 105 3.18 11.85 2.04
N SER A 106 2.84 10.67 2.54
CA SER A 106 3.62 9.90 3.50
C SER A 106 3.41 8.42 3.21
N SER A 107 4.39 7.58 3.55
CA SER A 107 4.29 6.14 3.34
C SER A 107 3.71 5.47 4.57
N SER A 108 2.50 4.93 4.46
CA SER A 108 1.87 4.13 5.52
C SER A 108 2.69 2.88 5.87
N ALA A 109 3.42 2.31 4.90
CA ALA A 109 4.30 1.17 5.11
C ALA A 109 5.44 1.51 6.09
N HIS A 110 6.10 2.66 5.91
CA HIS A 110 7.15 3.12 6.83
C HIS A 110 6.59 3.38 8.22
N ALA A 111 5.42 4.02 8.30
CA ALA A 111 4.76 4.30 9.57
C ALA A 111 4.43 3.01 10.33
N LEU A 112 3.87 2.01 9.64
CA LEU A 112 3.53 0.72 10.23
C LEU A 112 4.76 -0.07 10.67
N ILE A 113 5.75 -0.24 9.80
CA ILE A 113 6.98 -1.00 10.10
C ILE A 113 7.74 -0.33 11.24
N GLY A 114 7.90 1.00 11.19
CA GLY A 114 8.56 1.76 12.25
C GLY A 114 7.83 1.65 13.59
N ALA A 115 6.49 1.72 13.59
CA ALA A 115 5.69 1.56 14.80
C ALA A 115 5.79 0.14 15.38
N LEU A 116 5.80 -0.90 14.54
CA LEU A 116 5.99 -2.28 14.96
C LEU A 116 7.37 -2.49 15.59
N ILE A 117 8.44 -2.04 14.92
CA ILE A 117 9.82 -2.10 15.44
C ILE A 117 9.89 -1.42 16.81
N GLY A 118 9.32 -0.22 16.94
CA GLY A 118 9.29 0.51 18.21
C GLY A 118 8.56 -0.26 19.32
N ALA A 119 7.39 -0.85 19.02
CA ALA A 119 6.63 -1.64 19.97
C ALA A 119 7.37 -2.92 20.41
N ILE A 120 8.05 -3.60 19.47
CA ILE A 120 8.85 -4.79 19.75
C ILE A 120 10.01 -4.44 20.68
N ILE A 121 10.77 -3.39 20.37
CA ILE A 121 11.90 -2.96 21.21
C ILE A 121 11.41 -2.60 22.61
N ALA A 122 10.27 -1.92 22.73
CA ALA A 122 9.72 -1.51 24.02
C ALA A 122 9.31 -2.69 24.91
N VAL A 123 8.82 -3.80 24.33
CA VAL A 123 8.28 -4.95 25.09
C VAL A 123 9.29 -6.09 25.21
N LEU A 124 9.98 -6.42 24.13
CA LEU A 124 10.86 -7.59 23.99
C LEU A 124 12.35 -7.23 23.94
N GLY A 125 12.68 -5.93 23.92
CA GLY A 125 14.05 -5.46 23.71
C GLY A 125 14.54 -5.69 22.28
N THR A 126 15.81 -5.38 22.04
CA THR A 126 16.44 -5.57 20.71
C THR A 126 16.55 -7.05 20.31
N ALA A 127 16.52 -7.97 21.27
CA ALA A 127 16.54 -9.40 21.03
C ALA A 127 15.24 -9.94 20.41
N GLY A 128 14.11 -9.23 20.56
CA GLY A 128 12.83 -9.59 19.93
C GLY A 128 12.76 -9.29 18.43
N ILE A 129 13.76 -8.61 17.88
CA ILE A 129 13.81 -8.26 16.46
C ILE A 129 14.44 -9.39 15.65
N ASN A 130 13.71 -9.86 14.64
CA ASN A 130 14.28 -10.67 13.59
C ASN A 130 15.03 -9.77 12.57
N PHE A 131 16.29 -9.47 12.86
CA PHE A 131 17.11 -8.58 12.03
C PHE A 131 17.23 -9.05 10.58
N LYS A 132 17.19 -10.37 10.34
CA LYS A 132 17.30 -10.93 8.99
C LYS A 132 16.09 -10.47 8.17
N ASP A 133 14.89 -10.67 8.66
CA ASP A 133 13.68 -10.41 7.88
C ASP A 133 13.34 -8.92 7.82
N ILE A 134 13.57 -8.17 8.91
CA ILE A 134 13.47 -6.71 8.88
C ILE A 134 14.45 -6.12 7.87
N SER A 135 15.67 -6.66 7.74
CA SER A 135 16.61 -6.17 6.74
C SER A 135 16.12 -6.36 5.30
N VAL A 136 15.35 -7.42 5.02
CA VAL A 136 14.75 -7.65 3.70
C VAL A 136 13.70 -6.59 3.42
N ILE A 137 12.82 -6.33 4.39
CA ILE A 137 11.77 -5.31 4.30
C ILE A 137 12.40 -3.92 4.10
N LEU A 138 13.38 -3.54 4.92
CA LEU A 138 14.05 -2.24 4.83
C LEU A 138 14.80 -2.07 3.51
N LYS A 139 15.44 -3.12 2.99
CA LYS A 139 16.10 -3.09 1.67
C LYS A 139 15.08 -2.88 0.57
N SER A 140 13.97 -3.62 0.55
CA SER A 140 12.90 -3.43 -0.45
C SER A 140 12.38 -1.99 -0.41
N LEU A 141 12.12 -1.46 0.78
CA LEU A 141 11.62 -0.11 0.98
C LEU A 141 12.60 0.99 0.53
N PHE A 142 13.90 0.75 0.68
CA PHE A 142 14.95 1.67 0.23
C PHE A 142 15.24 1.58 -1.27
N PHE A 143 15.27 0.37 -1.84
CA PHE A 143 15.62 0.15 -3.24
C PHE A 143 14.43 0.34 -4.20
N SER A 144 13.19 0.19 -3.76
CA SER A 144 12.02 0.29 -4.65
C SER A 144 11.88 1.66 -5.34
N PRO A 145 12.15 2.82 -4.70
CA PRO A 145 12.14 4.10 -5.42
C PRO A 145 13.26 4.20 -6.47
N ILE A 146 14.43 3.58 -6.21
CA ILE A 146 15.56 3.55 -7.15
C ILE A 146 15.19 2.72 -8.37
N PHE A 147 14.61 1.53 -8.17
CA PHE A 147 14.15 0.69 -9.28
C PHE A 147 12.99 1.35 -10.05
N ALA A 148 12.08 2.06 -9.39
CA ALA A 148 11.01 2.81 -10.04
C ALA A 148 11.58 3.94 -10.91
N PHE A 149 12.57 4.66 -10.40
CA PHE A 149 13.27 5.69 -11.14
C PHE A 149 14.00 5.13 -12.36
N LEU A 150 14.81 4.06 -12.20
CA LEU A 150 15.56 3.46 -13.30
C LEU A 150 14.64 2.89 -14.37
N THR A 151 13.62 2.12 -13.97
CA THR A 151 12.59 1.59 -14.86
C THR A 151 11.92 2.72 -15.64
N GLY A 152 11.48 3.77 -14.94
CA GLY A 152 10.86 4.93 -15.56
C GLY A 152 11.80 5.68 -16.52
N PHE A 153 13.06 5.85 -16.13
CA PHE A 153 14.08 6.53 -16.92
C PHE A 153 14.35 5.82 -18.25
N PHE A 154 14.64 4.52 -18.20
CA PHE A 154 14.88 3.73 -19.41
C PHE A 154 13.63 3.60 -20.27
N PHE A 155 12.45 3.47 -19.65
CA PHE A 155 11.20 3.39 -20.38
C PHE A 155 10.85 4.72 -21.07
N MET A 156 11.16 5.85 -20.44
CA MET A 156 11.03 7.17 -21.07
C MET A 156 11.93 7.28 -22.31
N ILE A 157 13.21 6.88 -22.22
CA ILE A 157 14.14 6.87 -23.36
C ILE A 157 13.59 6.00 -24.50
N PHE A 158 13.09 4.81 -24.16
CA PHE A 158 12.48 3.90 -25.13
C PHE A 158 11.26 4.51 -25.83
N CYS A 159 10.34 5.12 -25.08
CA CYS A 159 9.18 5.80 -25.65
C CYS A 159 9.60 6.98 -26.55
N GLN A 160 10.59 7.77 -26.13
CA GLN A 160 11.11 8.87 -26.95
C GLN A 160 11.73 8.38 -28.26
N ALA A 161 12.48 7.27 -28.24
CA ALA A 161 13.08 6.69 -29.45
C ALA A 161 12.02 6.26 -30.47
N ILE A 162 10.92 5.63 -30.02
CA ILE A 162 9.84 5.16 -30.91
C ILE A 162 8.98 6.32 -31.42
N LEU A 163 8.69 7.29 -30.56
CA LEU A 163 7.77 8.38 -30.87
C LEU A 163 8.48 9.60 -31.50
N PHE A 164 9.80 9.52 -31.74
CA PHE A 164 10.64 10.62 -32.22
C PHE A 164 10.10 11.31 -33.48
N TYR A 165 9.56 10.54 -34.43
CA TYR A 165 9.05 11.07 -35.70
C TYR A 165 7.60 11.58 -35.64
N LEU A 166 6.92 11.48 -34.50
CA LEU A 166 5.51 11.87 -34.37
C LEU A 166 5.37 13.34 -33.98
N ARG A 167 4.29 13.97 -34.46
CA ARG A 167 3.95 15.34 -34.07
C ARG A 167 3.51 15.39 -32.59
N PRO A 168 3.89 16.42 -31.81
CA PRO A 168 3.58 16.53 -30.38
C PRO A 168 2.09 16.35 -30.03
N LYS A 169 1.17 16.85 -30.86
CA LYS A 169 -0.28 16.69 -30.65
C LYS A 169 -0.74 15.22 -30.68
N LYS A 170 -0.15 14.39 -31.56
CA LYS A 170 -0.46 12.95 -31.63
C LYS A 170 0.15 12.21 -30.44
N ILE A 171 1.38 12.58 -30.05
CA ILE A 171 2.10 12.03 -28.91
C ILE A 171 1.28 12.18 -27.60
N ASN A 172 0.77 13.38 -27.31
CA ASN A 172 -0.06 13.61 -26.12
C ASN A 172 -1.34 12.78 -26.14
N LYS A 173 -1.98 12.61 -27.30
CA LYS A 173 -3.19 11.77 -27.41
C LYS A 173 -2.88 10.30 -27.08
N TYR A 174 -1.73 9.78 -27.52
CA TYR A 174 -1.31 8.43 -27.19
C TYR A 174 -0.97 8.29 -25.71
N PHE A 175 -0.21 9.21 -25.14
CA PHE A 175 0.11 9.17 -23.71
C PHE A 175 -1.13 9.28 -22.82
N PHE A 176 -2.16 10.04 -23.19
CA PHE A 176 -3.43 10.01 -22.46
C PHE A 176 -4.09 8.64 -22.50
N TRP A 177 -4.05 7.94 -23.63
CA TRP A 177 -4.63 6.61 -23.74
C TRP A 177 -3.82 5.59 -22.94
N PHE A 178 -2.49 5.62 -23.05
CA PHE A 178 -1.61 4.76 -22.28
C PHE A 178 -1.71 5.02 -20.78
N GLN A 179 -1.81 6.28 -20.35
CA GLN A 179 -1.95 6.62 -18.94
C GLN A 179 -3.23 6.04 -18.33
N ARG A 180 -4.34 6.06 -19.08
CA ARG A 180 -5.59 5.43 -18.59
C ARG A 180 -5.42 3.93 -18.35
N ILE A 181 -4.55 3.26 -19.10
CA ILE A 181 -4.27 1.83 -18.95
C ILE A 181 -3.27 1.61 -17.81
N SER A 182 -2.22 2.42 -17.70
CA SER A 182 -1.22 2.29 -16.63
C SER A 182 -1.83 2.48 -15.25
N VAL A 183 -2.79 3.41 -15.08
CA VAL A 183 -3.51 3.60 -13.82
C VAL A 183 -4.26 2.34 -13.39
N ILE A 184 -4.78 1.54 -14.33
CA ILE A 184 -5.43 0.25 -14.03
C ILE A 184 -4.42 -0.70 -13.39
N GLY A 185 -3.26 -0.86 -14.03
CA GLY A 185 -2.19 -1.73 -13.55
C GLY A 185 -1.63 -1.26 -12.21
N GLN A 186 -1.42 0.05 -12.07
CA GLN A 186 -0.92 0.64 -10.84
C GLN A 186 -1.91 0.47 -9.68
N ALA A 187 -3.21 0.74 -9.90
CA ALA A 187 -4.24 0.53 -8.89
C ALA A 187 -4.32 -0.95 -8.47
N PHE A 188 -4.31 -1.85 -9.45
CA PHE A 188 -4.36 -3.29 -9.17
C PHE A 188 -3.14 -3.75 -8.34
N ALA A 189 -1.93 -3.33 -8.74
CA ALA A 189 -0.71 -3.64 -8.00
C ALA A 189 -0.71 -3.01 -6.60
N HIS A 190 -1.17 -1.76 -6.48
CA HIS A 190 -1.30 -1.06 -5.20
C HIS A 190 -2.22 -1.82 -4.24
N GLY A 191 -3.43 -2.17 -4.67
CA GLY A 191 -4.36 -2.95 -3.85
C GLY A 191 -3.84 -4.33 -3.45
N ALA A 192 -3.13 -5.01 -4.36
CA ALA A 192 -2.51 -6.30 -4.06
C ALA A 192 -1.42 -6.20 -2.99
N ASN A 193 -0.56 -5.17 -3.04
CA ASN A 193 0.56 -4.98 -2.11
C ASN A 193 0.09 -4.45 -0.74
N ASP A 194 -0.89 -3.54 -0.71
CA ASP A 194 -1.36 -2.93 0.54
C ASP A 194 -2.25 -3.84 1.37
N ALA A 195 -3.17 -4.55 0.73
CA ALA A 195 -4.06 -5.48 1.43
C ALA A 195 -3.28 -6.58 2.17
N GLN A 196 -2.13 -6.99 1.63
CA GLN A 196 -1.26 -8.00 2.22
C GLN A 196 -0.65 -7.57 3.56
N LYS A 197 -0.44 -6.26 3.78
CA LYS A 197 0.08 -5.73 5.07
C LYS A 197 -0.93 -5.96 6.18
N THR A 198 -2.17 -5.59 5.92
CA THR A 198 -3.29 -5.76 6.85
C THR A 198 -3.60 -7.24 7.08
N MET A 199 -3.65 -8.04 6.00
CA MET A 199 -3.85 -9.49 6.10
C MET A 199 -2.73 -10.16 6.91
N GLY A 200 -1.48 -9.77 6.72
CA GLY A 200 -0.33 -10.29 7.46
C GLY A 200 -0.44 -10.04 8.97
N LEU A 201 -0.85 -8.83 9.38
CA LEU A 201 -1.06 -8.51 10.80
C LEU A 201 -2.19 -9.30 11.44
N ILE A 202 -3.31 -9.46 10.73
CA ILE A 202 -4.45 -10.24 11.22
C ILE A 202 -4.05 -11.71 11.37
N VAL A 203 -3.40 -12.29 10.36
CA VAL A 203 -2.90 -13.68 10.42
C VAL A 203 -1.89 -13.85 11.55
N LEU A 204 -0.98 -12.89 11.73
CA LEU A 204 -0.01 -12.91 12.82
C LEU A 204 -0.69 -12.96 14.19
N ALA A 205 -1.72 -12.13 14.41
CA ALA A 205 -2.47 -12.14 15.67
C ALA A 205 -3.27 -13.44 15.87
N LEU A 206 -3.87 -13.99 14.81
CA LEU A 206 -4.59 -15.27 14.88
C LEU A 206 -3.66 -16.44 15.21
N VAL A 207 -2.44 -16.45 14.65
CA VAL A 207 -1.45 -17.50 14.89
C VAL A 207 -0.83 -17.37 16.28
N ALA A 208 -0.47 -16.15 16.70
CA ALA A 208 0.13 -15.89 18.01
C ALA A 208 -0.78 -16.32 19.17
N GLU A 209 -2.10 -16.24 19.00
CA GLU A 209 -3.10 -16.56 20.03
C GLU A 209 -3.70 -17.96 19.84
N GLY A 210 -3.18 -18.75 18.88
CA GLY A 210 -3.57 -20.14 18.69
C GLY A 210 -4.92 -20.36 18.00
N TYR A 211 -5.56 -19.33 17.46
CA TYR A 211 -6.79 -19.46 16.67
C TYR A 211 -6.54 -20.10 15.29
N GLN A 212 -5.30 -20.05 14.81
CA GLN A 212 -4.91 -20.61 13.53
C GLN A 212 -3.48 -21.16 13.57
N HIS A 213 -3.22 -22.29 12.90
CA HIS A 213 -1.87 -22.88 12.80
C HIS A 213 -1.20 -22.65 11.44
N SER A 214 -1.98 -22.32 10.40
CA SER A 214 -1.43 -22.03 9.07
C SER A 214 -1.13 -20.53 8.91
N LEU A 215 -0.21 -20.17 8.02
CA LEU A 215 0.02 -18.76 7.64
C LEU A 215 -0.84 -18.32 6.45
N GLN A 216 -1.82 -19.13 6.04
CA GLN A 216 -2.70 -18.79 4.94
C GLN A 216 -3.77 -17.81 5.40
N THR A 217 -3.97 -16.71 4.68
CA THR A 217 -5.03 -15.76 5.03
C THR A 217 -6.41 -16.38 4.81
N PRO A 218 -7.28 -16.44 5.83
CA PRO A 218 -8.67 -16.88 5.68
C PRO A 218 -9.40 -16.04 4.64
N TRP A 219 -10.36 -16.65 3.94
CA TRP A 219 -11.07 -15.97 2.85
C TRP A 219 -11.96 -14.84 3.38
N GLU A 220 -12.48 -14.96 4.61
CA GLU A 220 -13.27 -13.95 5.31
C GLU A 220 -12.43 -12.71 5.58
N VAL A 221 -11.20 -12.89 6.08
CA VAL A 221 -10.23 -11.81 6.31
C VAL A 221 -9.90 -11.14 4.98
N ARG A 222 -9.70 -11.93 3.92
CA ARG A 222 -9.36 -11.39 2.59
C ARG A 222 -10.46 -10.47 2.06
N ILE A 223 -11.72 -10.91 2.12
CA ILE A 223 -12.86 -10.09 1.68
C ILE A 223 -13.01 -8.86 2.57
N ALA A 224 -12.90 -9.00 3.89
CA ALA A 224 -13.01 -7.88 4.81
C ALA A 224 -11.97 -6.79 4.51
N VAL A 225 -10.69 -7.18 4.37
CA VAL A 225 -9.60 -6.25 4.01
C VAL A 225 -9.85 -5.64 2.63
N ALA A 226 -10.17 -6.45 1.61
CA ALA A 226 -10.44 -5.93 0.27
C ALA A 226 -11.57 -4.88 0.25
N VAL A 227 -12.67 -5.14 0.96
CA VAL A 227 -13.79 -4.20 1.08
C VAL A 227 -13.37 -2.94 1.82
N VAL A 228 -12.65 -3.08 2.94
CA VAL A 228 -12.26 -1.94 3.78
C VAL A 228 -11.24 -1.04 3.08
N LEU A 229 -10.24 -1.63 2.41
CA LEU A 229 -9.31 -0.89 1.55
C LEU A 229 -10.06 -0.12 0.46
N ALA A 230 -10.98 -0.79 -0.24
CA ALA A 230 -11.77 -0.19 -1.31
C ALA A 230 -12.67 0.96 -0.81
N LEU A 231 -13.29 0.80 0.38
CA LEU A 231 -14.07 1.85 1.03
C LEU A 231 -13.19 3.04 1.42
N GLY A 232 -12.01 2.79 1.98
CA GLY A 232 -11.01 3.82 2.23
C GLY A 232 -10.69 4.58 0.95
N THR A 233 -10.32 3.86 -0.11
CA THR A 233 -10.03 4.45 -1.42
C THR A 233 -11.19 5.29 -1.98
N ALA A 234 -12.43 4.84 -1.78
CA ALA A 234 -13.62 5.55 -2.23
C ALA A 234 -13.81 6.90 -1.54
N THR A 235 -13.34 7.06 -0.28
CA THR A 235 -13.37 8.35 0.42
C THR A 235 -12.34 9.35 -0.09
N GLY A 236 -11.37 8.89 -0.90
CA GLY A 236 -10.65 9.70 -1.88
C GLY A 236 -9.89 10.88 -1.32
N GLY A 237 -8.92 10.64 -0.40
CA GLY A 237 -8.13 11.59 0.39
C GLY A 237 -7.72 12.90 -0.30
N TRP A 238 -8.69 13.80 -0.48
CA TRP A 238 -8.59 14.91 -1.43
C TRP A 238 -7.48 15.91 -1.08
N ARG A 239 -7.20 16.07 0.22
CA ARG A 239 -6.11 16.93 0.70
C ARG A 239 -4.76 16.51 0.12
N ILE A 240 -4.48 15.21 0.11
CA ILE A 240 -3.21 14.66 -0.41
C ILE A 240 -3.23 14.64 -1.93
N ILE A 241 -4.35 14.24 -2.54
CA ILE A 241 -4.52 14.28 -4.01
C ILE A 241 -4.15 15.67 -4.52
N ASN A 242 -4.71 16.72 -3.92
CA ASN A 242 -4.47 18.10 -4.31
C ASN A 242 -3.01 18.52 -4.16
N THR A 243 -2.35 18.10 -3.07
CA THR A 243 -0.92 18.37 -2.88
C THR A 243 -0.07 17.69 -3.95
N VAL A 244 -0.30 16.41 -4.22
CA VAL A 244 0.50 15.65 -5.20
C VAL A 244 0.23 16.13 -6.62
N SER A 245 -1.02 16.48 -6.96
CA SER A 245 -1.38 16.89 -8.31
C SER A 245 -1.01 18.33 -8.65
N GLU A 246 -1.01 19.25 -7.68
CA GLU A 246 -0.86 20.69 -7.95
C GLU A 246 0.40 21.33 -7.34
N LYS A 247 0.91 20.81 -6.21
CA LYS A 247 1.89 21.53 -5.38
C LYS A 247 3.31 21.00 -5.41
N ILE A 248 3.54 19.77 -5.89
CA ILE A 248 4.87 19.13 -5.88
C ILE A 248 5.60 19.32 -7.22
N THR A 249 4.98 18.88 -8.31
CA THR A 249 5.60 18.93 -9.63
C THR A 249 4.55 19.05 -10.73
N ARG A 250 4.94 19.65 -11.86
CA ARG A 250 4.08 19.72 -13.03
C ARG A 250 4.14 18.38 -13.77
N ILE A 251 3.04 17.64 -13.75
CA ILE A 251 2.95 16.33 -14.40
C ILE A 251 2.45 16.51 -15.84
N GLU A 252 3.26 16.06 -16.80
CA GLU A 252 2.90 16.00 -18.22
C GLU A 252 2.37 14.60 -18.56
N PRO A 253 1.56 14.43 -19.63
CA PRO A 253 0.97 13.12 -19.95
C PRO A 253 2.00 12.00 -20.11
N ALA A 254 3.17 12.32 -20.69
CA ALA A 254 4.27 11.36 -20.84
C ALA A 254 4.85 10.97 -19.48
N SER A 255 5.24 11.93 -18.64
CA SER A 255 5.80 11.62 -17.32
C SER A 255 4.78 10.97 -16.39
N GLY A 256 3.50 11.33 -16.49
CA GLY A 256 2.41 10.68 -15.76
C GLY A 256 2.26 9.20 -16.14
N PHE A 257 2.17 8.88 -17.43
CA PHE A 257 2.14 7.49 -17.89
C PHE A 257 3.37 6.70 -17.42
N ILE A 258 4.58 7.27 -17.58
CA ILE A 258 5.83 6.59 -17.20
C ILE A 258 5.87 6.34 -15.68
N ALA A 259 5.42 7.29 -14.87
CA ALA A 259 5.36 7.15 -13.41
C ALA A 259 4.36 6.05 -12.99
N ASP A 260 3.17 6.06 -13.58
CA ASP A 260 2.13 5.05 -13.29
C ASP A 260 2.62 3.64 -13.70
N PHE A 261 3.26 3.53 -14.87
CA PHE A 261 3.81 2.28 -15.37
C PHE A 261 4.97 1.76 -14.53
N SER A 262 5.95 2.60 -14.21
CA SER A 262 7.12 2.17 -13.42
C SER A 262 6.69 1.77 -12.00
N SER A 263 5.74 2.49 -11.40
CA SER A 263 5.13 2.12 -10.13
C SER A 263 4.44 0.76 -10.22
N ALA A 264 3.61 0.52 -11.23
CA ALA A 264 2.95 -0.77 -11.43
C ALA A 264 3.94 -1.93 -11.56
N VAL A 265 5.01 -1.77 -12.34
CA VAL A 265 6.04 -2.80 -12.54
C VAL A 265 6.78 -3.12 -11.22
N VAL A 266 7.21 -2.11 -10.49
CA VAL A 266 7.97 -2.29 -9.25
C VAL A 266 7.11 -2.92 -8.16
N ILE A 267 5.90 -2.41 -7.95
CA ILE A 267 4.98 -2.96 -6.95
C ILE A 267 4.60 -4.40 -7.30
N SER A 268 4.36 -4.70 -8.59
CA SER A 268 4.10 -6.08 -9.03
C SER A 268 5.28 -7.01 -8.77
N GLY A 269 6.51 -6.52 -8.89
CA GLY A 269 7.73 -7.26 -8.55
C GLY A 269 7.87 -7.56 -7.07
N GLU A 270 7.28 -6.76 -6.19
CA GLU A 270 7.23 -7.03 -4.74
C GLU A 270 6.16 -8.05 -4.35
N ILE A 271 5.14 -8.24 -5.19
CA ILE A 271 4.02 -9.17 -4.94
C ILE A 271 4.35 -10.62 -5.34
N GLY A 272 5.21 -10.81 -6.34
CA GLY A 272 5.54 -12.10 -6.96
C GLY A 272 6.61 -12.90 -6.21
#